data_AF-A0A519IIY0-F1
#
_entry.id   AF-A0A519IIY0-F1
#
_cell.length_a   1.000
_cell.length_b   1.000
_cell.length_c   1.000
_cell.angle_alpha   90.00
_cell.angle_beta   90.00
_cell.angle_gamma   90.00
#
_symmetry.space_group_name_H-M   'P 1'
#
loop_
_entity.id
_entity.type
_entity.pdbx_description
1 polymer ?
#
loop_
_entity_poly.entity_id
_entity_poly.type
_entity_poly.pdbx_seq_one_letter_code
_entity_poly.pdbx_strand_id
1 'polypeptide(L)' 'MTVHAFPVPPPQQGEPVTWAQAQEMFSRYFVDMEAVPTLAHRMGVDYDVACRVLNGKIHPGARRQWLDKVLP' A
#
# COMPACT_ATOMS: atom_id res chain seq x y z
N MET A 1 -4.24 -3.51 26.46
CA MET A 1 -4.49 -2.95 25.12
C MET A 1 -4.70 -4.12 24.17
N THR A 2 -5.90 -4.30 23.64
CA THR A 2 -6.24 -5.44 22.79
C THR A 2 -6.11 -5.00 21.33
N VAL A 3 -5.08 -5.47 20.63
CA VAL A 3 -4.90 -5.20 19.20
C VAL A 3 -5.86 -6.11 18.43
N HIS A 4 -6.94 -5.55 17.90
CA HIS A 4 -7.83 -6.26 16.99
C HIS A 4 -7.09 -6.51 15.66
N ALA A 5 -6.50 -7.69 15.51
CA ALA A 5 -6.01 -8.15 14.22
C ALA A 5 -7.22 -8.40 13.31
N PHE A 6 -7.48 -7.46 12.39
CA PHE A 6 -8.52 -7.61 11.38
C PHE A 6 -8.06 -8.60 10.28
N PRO A 7 -8.98 -9.42 9.75
CA PRO A 7 -8.66 -10.33 8.67
C PRO A 7 -8.23 -9.53 7.43
N VAL A 8 -7.06 -9.88 6.88
CA VAL A 8 -6.60 -9.38 5.59
C VAL A 8 -7.63 -9.85 4.55
N PRO A 9 -8.30 -8.96 3.81
CA PRO A 9 -9.23 -9.38 2.77
C PRO A 9 -8.47 -10.23 1.75
N PRO A 10 -9.07 -11.35 1.29
CA PRO A 10 -8.43 -12.18 0.28
C PRO A 10 -8.19 -11.34 -0.99
N PRO A 11 -7.07 -11.57 -1.69
CA PRO A 11 -6.77 -10.84 -2.92
C PRO A 11 -7.91 -11.03 -3.91
N GLN A 12 -8.53 -9.94 -4.36
CA GLN A 12 -9.55 -10.04 -5.41
C GLN A 12 -8.84 -10.40 -6.72
N GLN A 13 -9.23 -11.52 -7.33
CA GLN A 13 -8.77 -11.89 -8.67
C GLN A 13 -9.12 -10.75 -9.64
N GLY A 14 -8.12 -10.00 -10.10
CA GLY A 14 -8.28 -8.85 -10.99
C GLY A 14 -7.68 -7.53 -10.47
N GLU A 15 -7.22 -7.47 -9.22
CA GLU A 15 -6.53 -6.29 -8.72
C GLU A 15 -5.10 -6.17 -9.27
N PRO A 16 -4.66 -4.96 -9.69
CA PRO A 16 -3.36 -4.77 -10.32
C PRO A 16 -2.19 -4.93 -9.33
N VAL A 17 -2.46 -4.91 -8.02
CA VAL A 17 -1.48 -5.22 -6.97
C VAL A 17 -2.14 -5.96 -5.82
N THR A 18 -1.37 -6.80 -5.14
CA THR A 18 -1.80 -7.46 -3.91
C THR A 18 -1.82 -6.49 -2.73
N TRP A 19 -2.57 -6.86 -1.68
CA TRP A 19 -2.56 -6.14 -0.40
C TRP A 19 -1.15 -5.97 0.19
N ALA A 20 -0.34 -7.04 0.17
CA ALA A 20 1.02 -7.01 0.68
C ALA A 20 1.91 -6.04 -0.12
N GLN A 21 1.78 -6.02 -1.45
CA GLN A 21 2.46 -5.03 -2.27
C GLN A 21 2.00 -3.62 -1.92
N ALA A 22 0.70 -3.38 -1.75
CA ALA A 22 0.20 -2.06 -1.38
C ALA A 22 0.80 -1.56 -0.06
N GLN A 23 0.84 -2.40 0.98
CA GLN A 23 1.47 -2.05 2.26
C GLN A 23 2.98 -1.76 2.12
N GLU A 24 3.69 -2.57 1.34
CA GLU A 24 5.11 -2.36 1.04
C GLU A 24 5.34 -1.02 0.34
N MET A 25 4.45 -0.60 -0.58
CA MET A 25 4.55 0.71 -1.23
C MET A 25 4.48 1.87 -0.23
N PHE A 26 3.57 1.79 0.75
CA PHE A 26 3.46 2.81 1.80
C PHE A 26 4.74 2.88 2.64
N SER A 27 5.31 1.74 3.04
CA SER A 27 6.56 1.70 3.80
C SER A 27 7.71 2.33 3.00
N ARG A 28 7.92 1.90 1.75
CA ARG A 28 9.01 2.42 0.91
C ARG A 28 8.89 3.91 0.63
N TYR A 29 7.68 4.37 0.32
CA TYR A 29 7.46 5.78 -0.01
C TYR A 29 7.62 6.69 1.22
N PHE A 30 7.01 6.34 2.35
CA PHE A 30 6.97 7.22 3.52
C PHE A 30 8.11 7.01 4.52
N VAL A 31 8.70 5.81 4.59
CA VAL A 31 9.81 5.50 5.52
C VAL A 31 11.14 5.59 4.81
N ASP A 32 11.29 4.87 3.70
CA ASP A 32 12.55 4.84 2.95
C ASP A 32 12.71 6.07 2.04
N MET A 33 11.71 6.95 2.00
CA MET A 33 11.66 8.16 1.16
C MET A 33 11.91 7.85 -0.32
N GLU A 34 11.51 6.65 -0.77
CA GLU A 34 11.72 6.20 -2.13
C GLU A 34 10.78 6.93 -3.09
N ALA A 35 11.32 7.47 -4.19
CA ALA A 35 10.50 8.11 -5.21
C ALA A 35 9.57 7.10 -5.89
N VAL A 36 8.33 7.51 -6.18
CA VAL A 36 7.30 6.66 -6.79
C VAL A 36 7.76 5.97 -8.09
N PRO A 37 8.50 6.61 -9.02
CA PRO A 37 9.01 5.92 -10.21
C PRO A 37 9.98 4.77 -9.89
N THR A 38 10.86 4.95 -8.88
CA THR A 38 11.84 3.95 -8.47
C THR A 38 11.17 2.74 -7.84
N LEU A 39 10.22 3.01 -6.93
CA LEU A 39 9.30 2.04 -6.33
C LEU A 39 8.59 1.21 -7.43
N ALA A 40 7.98 1.90 -8.40
CA ALA A 40 7.19 1.25 -9.44
C ALA A 40 8.05 0.31 -10.29
N HIS A 41 9.22 0.78 -10.71
CA HIS A 41 10.21 -0.02 -11.44
C HIS A 41 10.67 -1.24 -10.63
N ARG A 42 11.03 -1.05 -9.36
CA ARG A 42 11.51 -2.12 -8.47
C ARG A 42 10.47 -3.20 -8.22
N MET A 43 9.22 -2.80 -8.07
CA MET A 43 8.11 -3.72 -7.76
C MET A 43 7.47 -4.33 -9.01
N GLY A 44 7.92 -3.95 -10.21
CA GLY A 44 7.37 -4.45 -11.47
C GLY A 44 5.90 -4.04 -11.67
N VAL A 45 5.52 -2.85 -11.18
CA VAL A 45 4.15 -2.32 -11.29
C VAL A 45 4.15 -1.07 -12.16
N ASP A 46 3.03 -0.82 -12.83
CA ASP A 46 2.86 0.42 -13.58
C ASP A 46 2.93 1.64 -12.67
N TYR A 47 3.57 2.71 -13.15
CA TYR A 47 3.68 3.97 -12.41
C TYR A 47 2.31 4.54 -12.02
N ASP A 48 1.32 4.49 -12.92
CA ASP A 48 -0.05 4.93 -12.62
C ASP A 48 -0.67 4.12 -11.49
N VAL A 49 -0.45 2.80 -11.49
CA VAL A 49 -0.95 1.90 -10.44
C VAL A 49 -0.31 2.27 -9.10
N ALA A 50 1.02 2.45 -9.05
CA ALA A 50 1.72 2.86 -7.84
C ALA A 50 1.19 4.20 -7.28
N CYS A 51 1.00 5.20 -8.14
CA CYS A 51 0.38 6.47 -7.78
C CYS A 51 -1.03 6.30 -7.21
N ARG A 52 -1.86 5.45 -7.83
CA ARG A 52 -3.23 5.19 -7.38
C ARG A 52 -3.28 4.41 -6.07
N VAL A 53 -2.33 3.52 -5.81
CA VAL A 53 -2.17 2.82 -4.52
C VAL A 53 -1.81 3.82 -3.41
N LEU A 54 -0.78 4.65 -3.62
CA LEU A 54 -0.33 5.62 -2.61
C LEU A 54 -1.40 6.70 -2.32
N ASN A 55 -2.21 7.04 -3.33
CA ASN A 55 -3.38 7.91 -3.15
C ASN A 55 -4.58 7.18 -2.48
N GLY A 56 -4.46 5.88 -2.19
CA GLY A 56 -5.50 5.07 -1.58
C GLY A 56 -6.71 4.78 -2.49
N LYS A 57 -6.58 5.00 -3.81
CA LYS A 57 -7.62 4.65 -4.77
C LYS A 57 -7.67 3.13 -5.03
N ILE A 58 -6.51 2.49 -4.98
CA ILE A 58 -6.35 1.03 -5.00
C ILE A 58 -5.94 0.62 -3.59
N HIS A 59 -6.64 -0.35 -2.99
CA HIS A 59 -6.47 -0.72 -1.59
C HIS A 59 -6.60 0.45 -0.59
N PRO A 60 -7.79 1.10 -0.50
CA PRO A 60 -8.02 2.19 0.46
C PRO A 60 -7.76 1.78 1.92
N GLY A 61 -7.94 0.49 2.23
CA GLY A 61 -7.62 -0.07 3.54
C GLY A 61 -6.13 0.02 3.88
N ALA A 62 -5.22 -0.14 2.90
CA ALA A 62 -3.78 -0.05 3.13
C ALA A 62 -3.38 1.38 3.52
N ARG A 63 -3.98 2.38 2.85
CA ARG A 63 -3.82 3.80 3.22
C ARG A 63 -4.34 4.07 4.63
N ARG A 64 -5.54 3.57 4.98
CA ARG A 64 -6.11 3.79 6.30
C ARG A 64 -5.26 3.17 7.40
N GLN A 65 -4.85 1.92 7.22
CA GLN A 65 -3.96 1.26 8.17
C GLN A 65 -2.61 1.97 8.29
N TRP A 66 -2.08 2.52 7.20
CA TRP A 66 -0.88 3.35 7.26
C TRP A 66 -1.14 4.59 8.12
N LEU A 67 -2.21 5.34 7.84
CA LEU A 67 -2.58 6.53 8.60
C LEU A 67 -2.78 6.25 10.09
N ASP A 68 -3.48 5.16 10.45
CA ASP A 68 -3.69 4.76 11.85
C ASP A 68 -2.36 4.48 12.58
N LYS A 69 -1.30 4.08 11.86
CA LYS A 69 0.04 3.88 12.45
C LYS A 69 0.79 5.20 12.66
N VAL A 70 0.64 6.17 11.77
CA VAL A 70 1.40 7.44 11.83
C VAL A 70 0.66 8.57 12.56
N LEU A 71 -0.67 8.51 12.65
CA LEU A 71 -1.53 9.47 13.34
C LEU A 71 -2.38 8.74 14.40
N PRO A 72 -1.82 8.47 15.60
CA PRO A 72 -2.54 7.82 16.70
C PRO A 72 -3.57 8.71 17.39
#